data_AF-A0A7X3R6N4-F1
#
_entry.id   AF-A0A7X3R6N4-F1
#
_cell.length_a   1.000
_cell.length_b   1.000
_cell.length_c   1.000
_cell.angle_alpha   90.00
_cell.angle_beta   90.00
_cell.angle_gamma   90.00
#
_symmetry.space_group_name_H-M   'P 1'
#
loop_
_entity.id
_entity.type
_entity.pdbx_description
1 polymer ?
#
loop_
_entity_poly.entity_id
_entity_poly.type
_entity_poly.pdbx_seq_one_letter_code
_entity_poly.pdbx_strand_id
1 'polypeptide(L)'
;MYRTLFWFLLPLVITELIYELGIQVINGGIARVPRPTETLAAYGIAWGLTSFLTGTVSQTRQMSMVLVRDRATFHTVFRCVAGFGGVHFLILACLAFTPVGLWVIDELHAVDPILGGTVRSALGLLLPIPLIVGITRFLSGLLLRVRRTDIISYAMMAGISMSVVSVFLFLPTPTVQADPILLPVAATYFGVLTELAVIIYGYRRFVRRT
;
A
#
# COMPACT_ATOMS: atom_id res chain seq x y z
N MET A 1 -33.56 6.68 14.32
CA MET A 1 -32.82 6.76 13.05
C MET A 1 -31.32 7.02 13.26
N TYR A 2 -30.92 8.09 13.95
CA TYR A 2 -29.50 8.43 14.18
C TYR A 2 -28.68 7.36 14.95
N ARG A 3 -29.25 6.72 15.98
CA ARG A 3 -28.57 5.68 16.77
C ARG A 3 -28.21 4.44 15.94
N THR A 4 -29.11 4.00 15.04
CA THR A 4 -28.87 2.87 14.14
C THR A 4 -27.80 3.21 13.10
N LEU A 5 -27.84 4.42 12.53
CA LEU A 5 -26.82 4.90 11.60
C LEU A 5 -25.44 4.96 12.26
N PHE A 6 -25.37 5.44 13.50
CA PHE A 6 -24.13 5.50 14.26
C PHE A 6 -23.50 4.11 14.45
N TRP A 7 -24.26 3.12 14.93
CA TRP A 7 -23.74 1.75 15.11
C TRP A 7 -23.38 1.06 13.79
N PHE A 8 -24.01 1.46 12.69
CA PHE A 8 -23.68 0.98 11.35
C PHE A 8 -22.36 1.57 10.82
N LEU A 9 -22.12 2.87 11.05
CA LEU A 9 -20.91 3.56 10.60
C LEU A 9 -19.70 3.33 11.51
N LEU A 10 -19.93 3.06 12.80
CA LEU A 10 -18.90 2.93 13.80
C LEU A 10 -17.77 1.94 13.42
N PRO A 11 -18.05 0.73 12.90
CA PRO A 11 -17.00 -0.20 12.49
C PRO A 11 -16.12 0.36 11.37
N LEU A 12 -16.72 1.06 10.41
CA LEU A 12 -15.99 1.68 9.30
C LEU A 12 -15.06 2.79 9.79
N VAL A 13 -15.56 3.65 10.69
CA VAL A 13 -14.75 4.71 11.30
C VAL A 13 -13.59 4.12 12.11
N ILE A 14 -13.84 3.05 12.87
CA ILE A 14 -12.78 2.37 13.64
C ILE A 14 -11.71 1.81 12.71
N THR A 15 -12.10 1.19 11.59
CA THR A 15 -11.11 0.65 10.63
C THR A 15 -10.24 1.72 10.00
N GLU A 16 -10.82 2.87 9.64
CA GLU A 16 -10.06 4.01 9.09
C GLU A 16 -9.16 4.63 10.16
N LEU A 17 -9.64 4.77 11.40
CA LEU A 17 -8.81 5.25 12.51
C LEU A 17 -7.61 4.33 12.78
N ILE A 18 -7.81 3.01 12.76
CA ILE A 18 -6.70 2.05 12.95
C ILE A 18 -5.67 2.18 11.83
N TYR A 19 -6.13 2.37 10.59
CA TYR A 19 -5.25 2.59 9.44
C TYR A 19 -4.42 3.87 9.60
N GLU A 20 -5.08 5.00 9.91
CA GLU A 20 -4.41 6.29 10.14
C GLU A 20 -3.44 6.25 11.32
N LEU A 21 -3.83 5.59 12.43
CA LEU A 21 -2.93 5.36 13.56
C LEU A 21 -1.69 4.55 13.17
N GLY A 22 -1.84 3.57 12.27
CA GLY A 22 -0.72 2.83 11.71
C GLY A 22 0.30 3.74 11.02
N ILE A 23 -0.18 4.71 10.23
CA ILE A 23 0.69 5.71 9.58
C ILE A 23 1.40 6.57 10.64
N GLN A 24 0.72 6.97 11.71
CA GLN A 24 1.34 7.76 12.79
C GLN A 24 2.43 6.97 13.52
N VAL A 25 2.30 5.65 13.68
CA VAL A 25 3.37 4.81 14.23
C VAL A 25 4.59 4.79 13.31
N ILE A 26 4.40 4.68 12.00
CA ILE A 26 5.50 4.77 11.02
C ILE A 26 6.18 6.13 11.14
N ASN A 27 5.43 7.23 11.14
CA ASN A 27 5.98 8.58 11.30
C ASN A 27 6.74 8.75 12.62
N GLY A 28 6.21 8.20 13.72
CA GLY A 28 6.89 8.16 15.00
C GLY A 28 8.18 7.32 14.97
N GLY A 29 8.20 6.24 14.21
CA GLY A 29 9.40 5.45 13.94
C GLY A 29 10.44 6.25 13.18
N ILE A 30 10.05 6.91 12.08
CA ILE A 30 10.92 7.80 11.30
C ILE A 30 11.44 8.94 12.18
N ALA A 31 10.66 9.50 13.10
CA ALA A 31 11.13 10.56 13.99
C ALA A 31 12.28 10.14 14.92
N ARG A 32 12.57 8.83 15.02
CA ARG A 32 13.62 8.24 15.88
C ARG A 32 14.82 7.68 15.09
N VAL A 33 14.83 7.80 13.77
CA VAL A 33 15.99 7.42 12.93
C VAL A 33 16.97 8.59 12.79
N PRO A 34 18.22 8.35 12.34
CA PRO A 34 19.12 9.42 11.92
C PRO A 34 18.50 10.22 10.77
N ARG A 35 18.73 11.54 10.73
CA ARG A 35 18.17 12.43 9.69
C ARG A 35 16.64 12.31 9.57
N PRO A 36 15.88 12.51 10.66
CA PRO A 36 14.44 12.28 10.69
C PRO A 36 13.67 13.25 9.77
N THR A 37 14.11 14.51 9.67
CA THR A 37 13.48 15.53 8.81
C THR A 37 13.60 15.18 7.34
N GLU A 38 14.80 14.79 6.89
CA GLU A 38 15.07 14.32 5.53
C GLU A 38 14.21 13.08 5.22
N THR A 39 14.19 12.11 6.13
CA THR A 39 13.47 10.85 5.93
C THR A 39 11.95 11.04 5.88
N LEU A 40 11.40 11.88 6.76
CA LEU A 40 9.97 12.23 6.77
C LEU A 40 9.57 12.93 5.46
N ALA A 41 10.37 13.91 5.01
CA ALA A 41 10.11 14.61 3.77
C ALA A 41 10.21 13.67 2.55
N ALA A 42 11.28 12.87 2.50
CA ALA A 42 11.53 11.96 1.39
C ALA A 42 10.43 10.91 1.25
N TYR A 43 10.09 10.23 2.37
CA TYR A 43 9.04 9.24 2.37
C TYR A 43 7.67 9.86 2.11
N GLY A 44 7.38 11.06 2.63
CA GLY A 44 6.14 11.79 2.37
C GLY A 44 5.89 12.04 0.88
N ILE A 45 6.90 12.52 0.16
CA ILE A 45 6.79 12.74 -1.30
C ILE A 45 6.66 11.40 -2.04
N ALA A 46 7.54 10.43 -1.74
CA ALA A 46 7.54 9.14 -2.43
C ALA A 46 6.23 8.35 -2.22
N TRP A 47 5.73 8.32 -0.98
CA TRP A 47 4.46 7.69 -0.64
C TRP A 47 3.27 8.47 -1.20
N GLY A 48 3.31 9.80 -1.21
CA GLY A 48 2.29 10.64 -1.85
C GLY A 48 2.10 10.29 -3.33
N LEU A 49 3.20 10.22 -4.08
CA LEU A 49 3.17 9.82 -5.50
C LEU A 49 2.69 8.38 -5.69
N THR A 50 3.19 7.44 -4.87
CA THR A 50 2.80 6.02 -4.92
C THR A 50 1.32 5.83 -4.59
N SER A 51 0.82 6.50 -3.57
CA SER A 51 -0.58 6.41 -3.11
C SER A 51 -1.53 7.09 -4.08
N PHE A 52 -1.14 8.21 -4.71
CA PHE A 52 -1.91 8.85 -5.78
C PHE A 52 -2.20 7.89 -6.93
N LEU A 53 -1.16 7.20 -7.44
CA LEU A 53 -1.31 6.19 -8.49
C LEU A 53 -2.18 5.02 -8.01
N THR A 54 -1.95 4.54 -6.78
CA THR A 54 -2.73 3.45 -6.20
C THR A 54 -4.20 3.82 -5.99
N GLY A 55 -4.51 5.10 -5.78
CA GLY A 55 -5.88 5.62 -5.67
C GLY A 55 -6.70 5.38 -6.93
N THR A 56 -6.08 5.40 -8.12
CA THR A 56 -6.77 5.15 -9.40
C THR A 56 -7.28 3.71 -9.54
N VAL A 57 -6.64 2.76 -8.84
CA VAL A 57 -7.05 1.34 -8.84
C VAL A 57 -7.93 0.96 -7.65
N SER A 58 -8.32 1.91 -6.80
CA SER A 58 -9.17 1.69 -5.61
C SER A 58 -10.47 0.93 -5.92
N GLN A 59 -11.09 1.21 -7.07
CA GLN A 59 -12.34 0.60 -7.51
C GLN A 59 -12.20 -0.83 -8.06
N THR A 60 -10.97 -1.35 -8.14
CA THR A 60 -10.67 -2.72 -8.62
C THR A 60 -11.45 -3.79 -7.84
N ARG A 61 -11.69 -3.55 -6.54
CA ARG A 61 -12.50 -4.43 -5.69
C ARG A 61 -13.95 -4.54 -6.18
N GLN A 62 -14.57 -3.42 -6.55
CA GLN A 62 -15.95 -3.41 -7.08
C GLN A 62 -16.01 -4.02 -8.48
N MET A 63 -15.03 -3.67 -9.33
CA MET A 63 -14.91 -4.21 -10.68
C MET A 63 -14.82 -5.74 -10.67
N SER A 64 -13.93 -6.31 -9.86
CA SER A 64 -13.75 -7.76 -9.76
C SER A 64 -14.96 -8.49 -9.16
N MET A 65 -15.65 -7.89 -8.17
CA MET A 65 -16.87 -8.44 -7.60
C MET A 65 -17.99 -8.61 -8.66
N VAL A 66 -18.13 -7.63 -9.56
CA VAL A 66 -19.24 -7.57 -10.53
C VAL A 66 -18.92 -8.30 -11.85
N LEU A 67 -17.71 -8.12 -12.37
CA LEU A 67 -17.35 -8.57 -13.73
C LEU A 67 -16.84 -10.00 -13.79
N VAL A 68 -16.22 -10.52 -12.74
CA VAL A 68 -15.69 -11.89 -12.74
C VAL A 68 -16.84 -12.85 -12.49
N ARG A 69 -17.22 -13.63 -13.51
CA ARG A 69 -18.33 -14.60 -13.47
C ARG A 69 -17.87 -16.04 -13.65
N ASP A 70 -16.83 -16.23 -14.46
CA ASP A 70 -16.28 -17.50 -14.93
C ASP A 70 -14.76 -17.38 -15.10
N ARG A 71 -14.08 -18.44 -15.57
CA ARG A 71 -12.62 -18.44 -15.72
C ARG A 71 -12.12 -17.48 -16.80
N ALA A 72 -12.83 -17.31 -17.91
CA ALA A 72 -12.41 -16.39 -18.96
C ALA A 72 -12.48 -14.95 -18.47
N THR A 73 -13.59 -14.56 -17.83
CA THR A 73 -13.74 -13.22 -17.24
C THR A 73 -12.76 -12.98 -16.09
N PHE A 74 -12.43 -14.00 -15.28
CA PHE A 74 -11.35 -13.92 -14.28
C PHE A 74 -10.03 -13.49 -14.91
N HIS A 75 -9.58 -14.19 -15.96
CA HIS A 75 -8.30 -13.89 -16.60
C HIS A 75 -8.29 -12.52 -17.29
N THR A 76 -9.41 -12.13 -17.92
CA THR A 76 -9.53 -10.80 -18.55
C THR A 76 -9.44 -9.68 -17.52
N VAL A 77 -10.20 -9.76 -16.43
CA VAL A 77 -10.18 -8.74 -15.37
C VAL A 77 -8.82 -8.73 -14.68
N PHE A 78 -8.23 -9.90 -14.40
CA PHE A 78 -6.90 -9.97 -13.81
C PHE A 78 -5.82 -9.35 -14.70
N ARG A 79 -5.84 -9.61 -16.01
CA ARG A 79 -4.91 -8.98 -16.98
C ARG A 79 -5.09 -7.46 -17.02
N CYS A 80 -6.31 -6.97 -16.93
CA CYS A 80 -6.59 -5.53 -16.84
C CYS A 80 -5.95 -4.92 -15.58
N VAL A 81 -6.16 -5.55 -14.41
CA VAL A 81 -5.55 -5.11 -13.14
C VAL A 81 -4.03 -5.16 -13.19
N ALA A 82 -3.46 -6.23 -13.72
CA ALA A 82 -2.01 -6.37 -13.90
C ALA A 82 -1.46 -5.34 -14.90
N GLY A 83 -2.21 -5.02 -15.95
CA GLY A 83 -1.86 -3.97 -16.92
C GLY A 83 -1.79 -2.59 -16.27
N PHE A 84 -2.83 -2.20 -15.52
CA PHE A 84 -2.79 -0.96 -14.73
C PHE A 84 -1.65 -0.96 -13.71
N GLY A 85 -1.46 -2.05 -12.97
CA GLY A 85 -0.33 -2.20 -12.05
C GLY A 85 1.03 -2.02 -12.73
N GLY A 86 1.20 -2.58 -13.93
CA GLY A 86 2.39 -2.42 -14.76
C GLY A 86 2.59 -0.98 -15.26
N VAL A 87 1.53 -0.28 -15.66
CA VAL A 87 1.61 1.14 -16.03
C VAL A 87 2.05 1.98 -14.83
N HIS A 88 1.48 1.78 -13.65
CA HIS A 88 1.91 2.48 -12.44
C HIS A 88 3.36 2.18 -12.07
N PHE A 89 3.77 0.91 -12.17
CA PHE A 89 5.16 0.51 -11.96
C PHE A 89 6.10 1.28 -12.90
N LEU A 90 5.77 1.36 -14.19
CA LEU A 90 6.58 2.07 -15.18
C LEU A 90 6.62 3.59 -14.92
N ILE A 91 5.51 4.19 -14.49
CA ILE A 91 5.48 5.61 -14.10
C ILE A 91 6.43 5.85 -12.92
N LEU A 92 6.33 5.05 -11.86
CA LEU A 92 7.22 5.19 -10.70
C LEU A 92 8.69 4.92 -11.08
N ALA A 93 8.95 3.96 -11.95
CA ALA A 93 10.30 3.66 -12.43
C ALA A 93 10.88 4.81 -13.26
N CYS A 94 10.03 5.45 -14.09
CA CYS A 94 10.39 6.65 -14.83
C CYS A 94 10.79 7.79 -13.88
N LEU A 95 9.99 8.03 -12.82
CA LEU A 95 10.29 9.05 -11.82
C LEU A 95 11.54 8.73 -10.99
N ALA A 96 11.79 7.46 -10.68
CA ALA A 96 12.93 7.05 -9.87
C ALA A 96 14.27 7.10 -10.64
N PHE A 97 14.28 6.67 -11.91
CA PHE A 97 15.52 6.36 -12.62
C PHE A 97 15.81 7.23 -13.85
N THR A 98 14.92 8.16 -14.22
CA THR A 98 15.11 9.02 -15.40
C THR A 98 15.20 10.51 -15.03
N PRO A 99 15.69 11.38 -15.93
CA PRO A 99 15.72 12.82 -15.70
C PRO A 99 14.34 13.45 -15.47
N VAL A 100 13.24 12.77 -15.83
CA VAL A 100 11.88 13.22 -15.51
C VAL A 100 11.70 13.36 -13.99
N GLY A 101 12.35 12.48 -13.21
CA GLY A 101 12.38 12.57 -11.76
C GLY A 101 12.98 13.87 -11.25
N LEU A 102 14.02 14.40 -11.89
CA LEU A 102 14.64 15.68 -11.49
C LEU A 102 13.64 16.83 -11.62
N TRP A 103 12.82 16.83 -12.67
CA TRP A 103 11.81 17.86 -12.88
C TRP A 103 10.62 17.72 -11.91
N VAL A 104 10.09 16.50 -11.80
CA VAL A 104 8.87 16.24 -11.02
C VAL A 104 9.13 16.22 -9.50
N ILE A 105 10.32 15.82 -9.08
CA ILE A 105 10.68 15.76 -7.67
C ILE A 105 11.41 17.04 -7.30
N ASP A 106 12.57 17.30 -7.91
CA ASP A 106 13.46 18.37 -7.46
C ASP A 106 12.86 19.76 -7.73
N GLU A 107 12.40 20.04 -8.96
CA GLU A 107 11.85 21.35 -9.32
C GLU A 107 10.43 21.57 -8.79
N LEU A 108 9.50 20.64 -9.03
CA LEU A 108 8.09 20.80 -8.62
C LEU A 108 7.91 20.82 -7.11
N HIS A 109 8.68 20.03 -6.35
CA HIS A 109 8.62 20.04 -4.88
C HIS A 109 9.65 20.97 -4.25
N ALA A 110 10.44 21.68 -5.05
CA ALA A 110 11.50 22.60 -4.61
C ALA A 110 12.45 21.96 -3.57
N VAL A 111 12.85 20.71 -3.79
CA VAL A 111 13.75 19.98 -2.89
C VAL A 111 15.20 20.07 -3.37
N ASP A 112 16.14 20.09 -2.44
CA ASP A 112 17.55 20.08 -2.77
C ASP A 112 17.99 18.73 -3.36
N PRO A 113 19.12 18.66 -4.09
CA PRO A 113 19.55 17.42 -4.76
C PRO A 113 19.78 16.21 -3.84
N ILE A 114 20.12 16.44 -2.57
CA ILE A 114 20.33 15.36 -1.60
C ILE A 114 18.99 14.74 -1.26
N LEU A 115 18.01 15.56 -0.86
CA LEU A 115 16.65 15.11 -0.57
C LEU A 115 15.98 14.49 -1.81
N GLY A 116 16.12 15.09 -2.99
CA GLY A 116 15.62 14.56 -4.25
C GLY A 116 16.22 13.19 -4.61
N GLY A 117 17.48 12.94 -4.26
CA GLY A 117 18.12 11.63 -4.35
C GLY A 117 17.45 10.59 -3.44
N THR A 118 17.20 10.95 -2.17
CA THR A 118 16.53 10.08 -1.19
C THR A 118 15.07 9.77 -1.60
N VAL A 119 14.33 10.74 -2.15
CA VAL A 119 12.97 10.51 -2.71
C VAL A 119 13.00 9.51 -3.86
N ARG A 120 13.92 9.67 -4.81
CA ARG A 120 14.06 8.76 -5.96
C ARG A 120 14.44 7.34 -5.54
N SER A 121 15.34 7.21 -4.56
CA SER A 121 15.65 5.92 -3.92
C SER A 121 14.39 5.29 -3.33
N ALA A 122 13.62 6.03 -2.55
CA ALA A 122 12.36 5.56 -1.97
C ALA A 122 11.34 5.12 -3.04
N LEU A 123 11.17 5.90 -4.12
CA LEU A 123 10.30 5.53 -5.24
C LEU A 123 10.77 4.23 -5.93
N GLY A 124 12.08 4.08 -6.14
CA GLY A 124 12.69 2.87 -6.68
C GLY A 124 12.43 1.63 -5.80
N LEU A 125 12.37 1.82 -4.48
CA LEU A 125 12.01 0.77 -3.54
C LEU A 125 10.50 0.51 -3.49
N LEU A 126 9.64 1.45 -3.87
CA LEU A 126 8.17 1.31 -3.79
C LEU A 126 7.52 0.84 -5.11
N LEU A 127 8.28 0.63 -6.18
CA LEU A 127 7.75 0.25 -7.51
C LEU A 127 6.74 -0.91 -7.50
N PRO A 128 6.96 -2.01 -6.75
CA PRO A 128 6.04 -3.15 -6.74
C PRO A 128 4.71 -2.89 -6.02
N ILE A 129 4.60 -1.82 -5.21
CA ILE A 129 3.46 -1.58 -4.33
C ILE A 129 2.13 -1.47 -5.11
N PRO A 130 1.99 -0.68 -6.19
CA PRO A 130 0.72 -0.60 -6.93
C PRO A 130 0.25 -1.96 -7.47
N LEU A 131 1.18 -2.83 -7.88
CA LEU A 131 0.85 -4.17 -8.37
C LEU A 131 0.36 -5.08 -7.23
N ILE A 132 1.06 -5.08 -6.10
CA ILE A 132 0.67 -5.84 -4.89
C ILE A 132 -0.72 -5.41 -4.42
N VAL A 133 -0.95 -4.10 -4.32
CA VAL A 133 -2.25 -3.56 -3.91
C VAL A 133 -3.33 -3.92 -4.93
N GLY A 134 -3.07 -3.77 -6.23
CA GLY A 134 -4.01 -4.15 -7.29
C GLY A 134 -4.47 -5.61 -7.18
N ILE A 135 -3.53 -6.54 -7.01
CA ILE A 135 -3.83 -7.98 -6.83
C ILE A 135 -4.64 -8.21 -5.55
N THR A 136 -4.24 -7.58 -4.44
CA THR A 136 -4.93 -7.68 -3.14
C THR A 136 -6.39 -7.22 -3.27
N ARG A 137 -6.64 -6.08 -3.94
CA ARG A 137 -7.99 -5.53 -4.15
C ARG A 137 -8.81 -6.40 -5.09
N PHE A 138 -8.21 -6.95 -6.15
CA PHE A 138 -8.87 -7.89 -7.07
C PHE A 138 -9.35 -9.14 -6.33
N LEU A 139 -8.48 -9.79 -5.57
CA LEU A 139 -8.84 -10.99 -4.81
C LEU A 139 -9.86 -10.68 -3.70
N SER A 140 -9.75 -9.50 -3.08
CA SER A 140 -10.75 -9.03 -2.11
C SER A 140 -12.16 -8.93 -2.73
N GLY A 141 -12.28 -8.48 -3.98
CA GLY A 141 -13.58 -8.40 -4.66
C GLY A 141 -14.22 -9.76 -4.88
N LEU A 142 -13.41 -10.79 -5.15
CA LEU A 142 -13.89 -12.18 -5.25
C LEU A 142 -14.35 -12.74 -3.90
N LEU A 143 -13.66 -12.40 -2.81
CA LEU A 143 -14.09 -12.76 -1.45
C LEU A 143 -15.40 -12.07 -1.05
N LEU A 144 -15.58 -10.81 -1.45
CA LEU A 144 -16.83 -10.07 -1.28
C LEU A 144 -18.00 -10.75 -2.00
N ARG A 145 -17.78 -11.29 -3.21
CA ARG A 145 -18.81 -11.99 -3.98
C ARG A 145 -19.35 -13.22 -3.24
N VAL A 146 -18.50 -13.94 -2.51
CA VAL A 146 -18.89 -15.07 -1.65
C VAL A 146 -19.23 -14.66 -0.21
N ARG A 147 -19.45 -13.35 0.03
CA ARG A 147 -19.83 -12.76 1.33
C ARG A 147 -18.83 -13.03 2.47
N ARG A 148 -17.54 -13.19 2.15
CA ARG A 148 -16.45 -13.36 3.14
C ARG A 148 -15.73 -12.04 3.41
N THR A 149 -16.49 -11.03 3.85
CA THR A 149 -15.97 -9.69 4.21
C THR A 149 -15.18 -9.68 5.51
N ASP A 150 -15.42 -10.68 6.36
CA ASP A 150 -14.67 -10.96 7.58
C ASP A 150 -13.17 -11.16 7.27
N ILE A 151 -12.85 -11.97 6.26
CA ILE A 151 -11.46 -12.26 5.86
C ILE A 151 -10.75 -10.99 5.39
N ILE A 152 -11.45 -10.13 4.66
CA ILE A 152 -10.89 -8.86 4.18
C ILE A 152 -10.54 -7.96 5.36
N SER A 153 -11.43 -7.90 6.37
CA SER A 153 -11.20 -7.12 7.58
C SER A 153 -10.02 -7.67 8.39
N TYR A 154 -9.95 -8.99 8.56
CA TYR A 154 -8.81 -9.64 9.22
C TYR A 154 -7.49 -9.42 8.48
N ALA A 155 -7.49 -9.48 7.14
CA ALA A 155 -6.30 -9.23 6.35
C ALA A 155 -5.77 -7.81 6.54
N MET A 156 -6.66 -6.81 6.53
CA MET A 156 -6.31 -5.42 6.76
C MET A 156 -5.75 -5.20 8.16
N MET A 157 -6.42 -5.73 9.20
CA MET A 157 -5.96 -5.63 10.58
C MET A 157 -4.60 -6.33 10.79
N ALA A 158 -4.40 -7.50 10.18
CA ALA A 158 -3.13 -8.22 10.22
C ALA A 158 -2.02 -7.43 9.51
N GLY A 159 -2.32 -6.83 8.34
CA GLY A 159 -1.39 -5.97 7.62
C GLY A 159 -0.98 -4.75 8.43
N ILE A 160 -1.93 -4.02 9.02
CA ILE A 160 -1.63 -2.85 9.86
C ILE A 160 -0.81 -3.25 11.08
N SER A 161 -1.20 -4.34 11.76
CA SER A 161 -0.48 -4.85 12.93
C SER A 161 0.96 -5.24 12.57
N MET A 162 1.17 -5.89 11.42
CA MET A 162 2.50 -6.27 10.98
C MET A 162 3.33 -5.07 10.53
N SER A 163 2.71 -4.06 9.91
CA SER A 163 3.39 -2.78 9.64
C SER A 163 3.88 -2.13 10.95
N VAL A 164 3.00 -2.02 11.95
CA VAL A 164 3.34 -1.48 13.28
C VAL A 164 4.46 -2.27 13.96
N VAL A 165 4.35 -3.60 14.02
CA VAL A 165 5.37 -4.46 14.63
C VAL A 165 6.72 -4.33 13.93
N SER A 166 6.71 -4.22 12.60
CA SER A 166 7.94 -4.09 11.82
C SER A 166 8.70 -2.79 12.14
N VAL A 167 8.00 -1.69 12.46
CA VAL A 167 8.65 -0.44 12.87
C VAL A 167 9.50 -0.69 14.12
N PHE A 168 8.95 -1.34 15.14
CA PHE A 168 9.71 -1.64 16.36
C PHE A 168 10.82 -2.67 16.13
N LEU A 169 10.62 -3.63 15.22
CA LEU A 169 11.60 -4.65 14.89
C LEU A 169 12.81 -4.07 14.13
N PHE A 170 12.57 -3.17 13.18
CA PHE A 170 13.61 -2.64 12.29
C PHE A 170 14.22 -1.33 12.78
N LEU A 171 13.54 -0.55 13.63
CA LEU A 171 14.10 0.69 14.19
C LEU A 171 15.51 0.52 14.80
N PRO A 172 15.80 -0.52 15.61
CA PRO A 172 17.12 -0.67 16.23
C PRO A 172 18.18 -1.27 15.30
N THR A 173 17.86 -1.66 14.06
CA THR A 173 18.81 -2.40 13.22
C THR A 173 19.87 -1.49 12.63
N PRO A 174 21.14 -1.94 12.53
CA PRO A 174 22.22 -1.13 11.95
C PRO A 174 21.95 -0.70 10.50
N THR A 175 21.19 -1.51 9.76
CA THR A 175 20.83 -1.22 8.36
C THR A 175 19.90 -0.01 8.25
N VAL A 176 18.87 0.08 9.10
CA VAL A 176 17.99 1.25 9.17
C VAL A 176 18.73 2.48 9.68
N GLN A 177 19.66 2.30 10.63
CA GLN A 177 20.45 3.41 11.14
C GLN A 177 21.42 3.96 10.07
N ALA A 178 21.92 3.10 9.17
CA ALA A 178 22.76 3.52 8.05
C ALA A 178 21.95 4.16 6.90
N ASP A 179 20.82 3.54 6.53
CA ASP A 179 19.90 4.05 5.51
C ASP A 179 18.46 4.16 6.06
N PRO A 180 18.12 5.33 6.64
CA PRO A 180 16.85 5.53 7.34
C PRO A 180 15.58 5.34 6.51
N ILE A 181 15.66 5.52 5.18
CA ILE A 181 14.51 5.38 4.29
C ILE A 181 13.97 3.93 4.26
N LEU A 182 14.80 2.96 4.66
CA LEU A 182 14.43 1.56 4.70
C LEU A 182 13.38 1.25 5.77
N LEU A 183 13.30 2.03 6.85
CA LEU A 183 12.32 1.78 7.93
C LEU A 183 10.87 1.87 7.44
N PRO A 184 10.42 3.00 6.85
CA PRO A 184 9.04 3.09 6.39
C PRO A 184 8.76 2.22 5.15
N VAL A 185 9.77 1.99 4.30
CA VAL A 185 9.67 1.06 3.16
C VAL A 185 9.42 -0.36 3.66
N ALA A 186 10.23 -0.84 4.61
CA ALA A 186 10.05 -2.16 5.22
C ALA A 186 8.67 -2.27 5.87
N ALA A 187 8.25 -1.27 6.64
CA ALA A 187 6.94 -1.29 7.28
C ALA A 187 5.77 -1.38 6.30
N THR A 188 5.87 -0.62 5.20
CA THR A 188 4.91 -0.71 4.09
C THR A 188 4.85 -2.12 3.53
N TYR A 189 6.00 -2.72 3.20
CA TYR A 189 6.07 -4.07 2.63
C TYR A 189 5.53 -5.15 3.55
N PHE A 190 5.96 -5.15 4.81
CA PHE A 190 5.48 -6.11 5.80
C PHE A 190 3.97 -6.02 5.99
N GLY A 191 3.40 -4.83 5.94
CA GLY A 191 1.95 -4.65 5.97
C GLY A 191 1.25 -5.21 4.74
N VAL A 192 1.61 -4.73 3.54
CA VAL A 192 0.90 -5.12 2.30
C VAL A 192 1.08 -6.59 1.93
N LEU A 193 2.25 -7.18 2.22
CA LEU A 193 2.50 -8.60 1.97
C LEU A 193 1.72 -9.49 2.93
N THR A 194 1.59 -9.07 4.19
CA THR A 194 0.75 -9.79 5.18
C THR A 194 -0.72 -9.74 4.78
N GLU A 195 -1.22 -8.56 4.39
CA GLU A 195 -2.59 -8.43 3.88
C GLU A 195 -2.82 -9.33 2.66
N LEU A 196 -1.92 -9.26 1.67
CA LEU A 196 -1.98 -10.10 0.47
C LEU A 196 -1.96 -11.59 0.82
N ALA A 197 -1.10 -12.03 1.75
CA ALA A 197 -1.00 -13.43 2.15
C ALA A 197 -2.31 -13.94 2.76
N VAL A 198 -2.93 -13.16 3.66
CA VAL A 198 -4.22 -13.51 4.28
C VAL A 198 -5.34 -13.54 3.22
N ILE A 199 -5.35 -12.58 2.28
CA ILE A 199 -6.31 -12.56 1.17
C ILE A 199 -6.15 -13.77 0.25
N ILE A 200 -4.91 -14.14 -0.12
CA ILE A 200 -4.62 -15.32 -0.93
C ILE A 200 -5.09 -16.58 -0.22
N TYR A 201 -4.82 -16.70 1.08
CA TYR A 201 -5.29 -17.82 1.90
C TYR A 201 -6.82 -17.91 1.86
N GLY A 202 -7.51 -16.79 2.09
CA GLY A 202 -8.97 -16.70 2.00
C GLY A 202 -9.50 -17.12 0.64
N TYR A 203 -8.94 -16.57 -0.43
CA TYR A 203 -9.33 -16.88 -1.80
C TYR A 203 -9.20 -18.39 -2.10
N ARG A 204 -8.07 -19.00 -1.73
CA ARG A 204 -7.83 -20.45 -1.93
C ARG A 204 -8.81 -21.30 -1.12
N ARG A 205 -9.19 -20.86 0.08
CA ARG A 205 -10.04 -21.63 1.00
C ARG A 205 -11.53 -21.56 0.65
N PHE A 206 -12.01 -20.41 0.19
CA PHE A 206 -13.45 -20.12 0.07
C PHE A 206 -13.93 -19.85 -1.36
N VAL A 207 -13.07 -19.41 -2.28
CA VAL A 207 -13.46 -19.09 -3.66
C VAL A 207 -13.01 -20.18 -4.63
N ARG A 208 -11.77 -20.68 -4.51
CA ARG A 208 -11.24 -21.70 -5.44
C ARG A 208 -11.93 -23.07 -5.32
N ARG A 209 -12.68 -23.30 -4.24
CA ARG A 209 -13.39 -24.57 -3.97
C ARG A 209 -14.86 -24.57 -4.45
N THR A 210 -15.38 -23.42 -4.86
CA THR A 210 -16.71 -23.25 -5.49
C THR A 210 -16.55 -23.13 -6.99
#